data_AF-A0A5Y9DP61-F1
#
_entry.id   AF-A0A5Y9DP61-F1
#
_cell.length_a   1.000
_cell.length_b   1.000
_cell.length_c   1.000
_cell.angle_alpha   90.00
_cell.angle_beta   90.00
_cell.angle_gamma   90.00
#
_symmetry.space_group_name_H-M   'P 1'
#
loop_
_entity.id
_entity.type
_entity.pdbx_description
1 polymer ?
#
loop_
_entity_poly.entity_id
_entity_poly.type
_entity_poly.pdbx_seq_one_letter_code
_entity_poly.pdbx_strand_id
1 'polypeptide(L)'
;MKNIKDKCYLILSLIEKSNLKETDYYSIVRIKRALTKLLDEINSNDIEKMNINFLSLARNFVDDTGDYSNDILKELENLSKDVEKLKLTRR
;
A
#
# COMPACT_ATOMS: atom_id res chain seq x y z
N MET A 1 -9.81 -11.80 2.64
CA MET A 1 -9.06 -10.71 3.33
C MET A 1 -7.62 -11.10 3.67
N LYS A 2 -7.33 -12.37 3.97
CA LYS A 2 -5.95 -12.87 4.16
C LYS A 2 -4.99 -12.42 3.04
N ASN A 3 -5.39 -12.57 1.78
CA ASN A 3 -4.62 -12.10 0.61
C ASN A 3 -4.24 -10.60 0.65
N ILE A 4 -5.14 -9.72 1.13
CA ILE A 4 -4.85 -8.28 1.24
C ILE A 4 -3.84 -8.02 2.36
N LYS A 5 -3.97 -8.70 3.51
CA LYS A 5 -3.00 -8.62 4.61
C LYS A 5 -1.61 -9.09 4.15
N ASP A 6 -1.56 -10.23 3.50
CA ASP A 6 -0.31 -10.83 3.01
C ASP A 6 0.41 -9.87 2.04
N LYS A 7 -0.34 -9.22 1.14
CA LYS A 7 0.20 -8.17 0.25
C LYS A 7 0.68 -6.93 0.99
N CYS A 8 -0.02 -6.48 2.03
CA CYS A 8 0.46 -5.36 2.85
C CYS A 8 1.81 -5.70 3.50
N TYR A 9 1.93 -6.90 4.10
CA TYR A 9 3.18 -7.35 4.70
C TYR A 9 4.30 -7.54 3.66
N LEU A 10 3.96 -8.01 2.46
CA LEU A 10 4.92 -8.11 1.36
C LEU A 10 5.52 -6.72 1.03
N ILE A 11 4.67 -5.71 0.83
CA ILE A 11 5.14 -4.34 0.52
C ILE A 11 5.99 -3.78 1.67
N LEU A 12 5.56 -3.97 2.93
CA LEU A 12 6.34 -3.55 4.10
C LEU A 12 7.73 -4.23 4.12
N SER A 13 7.79 -5.53 3.84
CA SER A 13 9.05 -6.27 3.75
C SER A 13 9.95 -5.79 2.60
N LEU A 14 9.37 -5.45 1.44
CA LEU A 14 10.11 -4.88 0.32
C LEU A 14 10.74 -3.54 0.71
N ILE A 15 9.97 -2.67 1.38
CA ILE A 15 10.49 -1.39 1.88
C ILE A 15 11.66 -1.61 2.85
N GLU A 16 11.51 -2.52 3.82
CA GLU A 16 12.57 -2.82 4.80
C GLU A 16 13.87 -3.31 4.16
N LYS A 17 13.76 -4.15 3.11
CA LYS A 17 14.90 -4.69 2.36
C LYS A 17 15.50 -3.69 1.37
N SER A 18 14.78 -2.63 1.03
CA SER A 18 15.23 -1.62 0.09
C SER A 18 16.20 -0.61 0.72
N ASN A 19 16.87 0.15 -0.15
CA ASN A 19 17.63 1.34 0.21
C ASN A 19 16.74 2.60 0.39
N LEU A 20 15.44 2.51 0.15
CA LEU A 20 14.50 3.64 0.28
C LEU A 20 14.14 3.85 1.75
N LYS A 21 14.93 4.68 2.44
CA LYS A 21 14.73 4.98 3.87
C LYS A 21 13.72 6.11 4.06
N GLU A 22 12.99 6.05 5.17
CA GLU A 22 11.98 7.07 5.53
C GLU A 22 12.57 8.47 5.71
N THR A 23 13.85 8.56 6.05
CA THR A 23 14.59 9.82 6.19
C THR A 23 14.73 10.57 4.87
N ASP A 24 14.79 9.83 3.77
CA ASP A 24 15.14 10.35 2.45
C ASP A 24 13.92 10.37 1.51
N TYR A 25 12.92 9.51 1.76
CA TYR A 25 11.75 9.32 0.90
C TYR A 25 10.44 9.44 1.69
N TYR A 26 9.77 10.60 1.61
CA TYR A 26 8.53 10.84 2.35
C TYR A 26 7.37 9.95 1.85
N SER A 27 7.37 9.59 0.57
CA SER A 27 6.48 8.58 -0.01
C SER A 27 6.50 7.25 0.73
N ILE A 28 7.66 6.80 1.22
CA ILE A 28 7.79 5.58 2.03
C ILE A 28 7.01 5.70 3.34
N VAL A 29 7.13 6.84 4.04
CA VAL A 29 6.37 7.13 5.26
C VAL A 29 4.86 7.07 4.98
N ARG A 30 4.42 7.66 3.86
CA ARG A 30 3.00 7.66 3.46
C ARG A 30 2.49 6.26 3.15
N ILE A 31 3.28 5.45 2.42
CA ILE A 31 2.93 4.06 2.11
C ILE A 31 2.81 3.26 3.40
N LYS A 32 3.82 3.29 4.29
CA LYS A 32 3.78 2.54 5.56
C LYS A 32 2.58 2.90 6.42
N ARG A 33 2.27 4.20 6.56
CA ARG A 33 1.09 4.67 7.31
C ARG A 33 -0.21 4.15 6.71
N ALA A 34 -0.34 4.20 5.37
CA ALA A 34 -1.53 3.72 4.69
C ALA A 34 -1.71 2.20 4.84
N LEU A 35 -0.63 1.41 4.70
CA LEU A 35 -0.68 -0.03 4.87
C LEU A 35 -0.96 -0.45 6.32
N THR A 36 -0.37 0.24 7.30
CA THR A 36 -0.65 -0.01 8.72
C THR A 36 -2.12 0.25 9.03
N LYS A 37 -2.66 1.39 8.58
CA LYS A 37 -4.08 1.72 8.71
C LYS A 37 -4.97 0.66 8.05
N LEU A 38 -4.62 0.19 6.84
CA LEU A 38 -5.36 -0.88 6.17
C LEU A 38 -5.37 -2.16 7.00
N LEU A 39 -4.22 -2.56 7.53
CA LEU A 39 -4.09 -3.75 8.35
C LEU A 39 -4.97 -3.64 9.61
N ASP A 40 -4.96 -2.49 10.28
CA ASP A 40 -5.81 -2.22 11.44
C ASP A 40 -7.29 -2.33 11.09
N GLU A 41 -7.74 -1.73 9.99
CA GLU A 41 -9.13 -1.80 9.51
C GLU A 41 -9.54 -3.24 9.15
N ILE A 42 -8.64 -4.05 8.56
CA ILE A 42 -8.92 -5.47 8.32
C ILE A 42 -8.99 -6.23 9.66
N ASN A 43 -8.10 -5.95 10.61
CA ASN A 43 -8.06 -6.61 11.91
C ASN A 43 -9.30 -6.30 12.76
N SER A 44 -9.81 -5.07 12.68
CA SER A 44 -11.05 -4.64 13.35
C SER A 44 -12.32 -5.02 12.57
N ASN A 45 -12.19 -5.68 11.41
CA ASN A 45 -13.29 -5.99 10.50
C ASN A 45 -14.10 -4.75 10.04
N ASP A 46 -13.49 -3.57 10.04
CA ASP A 46 -14.11 -2.27 9.75
C ASP A 46 -13.84 -1.85 8.30
N ILE A 47 -14.47 -2.58 7.39
CA ILE A 47 -14.11 -2.57 5.96
C ILE A 47 -14.69 -1.36 5.22
N GLU A 48 -15.75 -0.77 5.77
CA GLU A 48 -16.35 0.45 5.25
C GLU A 48 -15.42 1.66 5.40
N LYS A 49 -14.52 1.62 6.39
CA LYS A 49 -13.52 2.68 6.61
C LYS A 49 -12.30 2.59 5.70
N MET A 50 -12.16 1.50 4.91
CA MET A 50 -11.06 1.32 3.96
C MET A 50 -11.07 2.39 2.87
N ASN A 51 -10.47 3.53 3.15
CA ASN A 51 -10.36 4.66 2.25
C ASN A 51 -8.89 5.02 2.05
N ILE A 52 -8.25 4.31 1.12
CA ILE A 52 -6.86 4.52 0.76
C ILE A 52 -6.81 4.98 -0.69
N ASN A 53 -6.15 6.11 -0.90
CA ASN A 53 -5.92 6.66 -2.24
C ASN A 53 -4.60 6.10 -2.81
N PHE A 54 -4.67 4.88 -3.34
CA PHE A 54 -3.52 4.19 -3.92
C PHE A 54 -2.91 4.96 -5.10
N LEU A 55 -3.72 5.64 -5.92
CA LEU A 55 -3.23 6.47 -7.02
C LEU A 55 -2.32 7.59 -6.53
N SER A 56 -2.71 8.26 -5.44
CA SER A 56 -1.85 9.27 -4.82
C SER A 56 -0.56 8.63 -4.31
N LEU A 57 -0.64 7.52 -3.57
CA LEU A 57 0.55 6.84 -3.04
C LEU A 57 1.54 6.46 -4.15
N ALA A 58 1.05 5.86 -5.24
CA ALA A 58 1.83 5.49 -6.41
C ALA A 58 2.50 6.70 -7.07
N ARG A 59 1.75 7.80 -7.28
CA ARG A 59 2.30 9.04 -7.85
C ARG A 59 3.41 9.62 -6.98
N ASN A 60 3.17 9.78 -5.67
CA ASN A 60 4.20 10.35 -4.78
C ASN A 60 5.45 9.46 -4.72
N PHE A 61 5.28 8.13 -4.81
CA PHE A 61 6.41 7.21 -4.85
C PHE A 61 7.27 7.44 -6.10
N VAL A 62 6.64 7.54 -7.26
CA VAL A 62 7.33 7.84 -8.52
C VAL A 62 7.96 9.24 -8.49
N ASP A 63 7.27 10.25 -7.95
CA ASP A 63 7.79 11.61 -7.85
C ASP A 63 9.05 11.67 -6.96
N ASP A 64 9.06 10.91 -5.85
CA ASP A 64 10.19 10.84 -4.92
C ASP A 64 11.36 9.99 -5.44
N THR A 65 11.09 8.90 -6.16
CA THR A 65 12.11 7.90 -6.54
C THR A 65 12.54 7.97 -7.99
N GLY A 66 11.70 8.51 -8.87
CA GLY A 66 11.86 8.44 -10.33
C GLY A 66 11.70 7.04 -10.92
N ASP A 67 11.38 6.02 -10.13
CA ASP A 67 11.42 4.61 -10.54
C ASP A 67 10.02 4.04 -10.80
N TYR A 68 9.65 4.01 -12.08
CA TYR A 68 8.40 3.40 -12.57
C TYR A 68 8.42 1.88 -12.62
N SER A 69 9.59 1.26 -12.46
CA SER A 69 9.78 -0.20 -12.54
C SER A 69 9.92 -0.86 -11.17
N ASN A 70 9.80 -0.09 -10.10
CA ASN A 70 10.04 -0.56 -8.75
C ASN A 70 9.06 -1.64 -8.30
N ASP A 71 9.57 -2.68 -7.63
CA ASP A 71 8.74 -3.76 -7.10
C ASP A 71 7.71 -3.26 -6.06
N ILE A 72 8.04 -2.25 -5.26
CA ILE A 72 7.11 -1.63 -4.29
C ILE A 72 5.92 -1.01 -5.03
N LEU A 73 6.18 -0.29 -6.12
CA LEU A 73 5.14 0.34 -6.94
C LEU A 73 4.21 -0.71 -7.55
N LYS A 74 4.79 -1.75 -8.16
CA LYS A 74 4.04 -2.86 -8.76
C LYS A 74 3.13 -3.56 -7.75
N GLU A 75 3.64 -3.87 -6.56
CA GLU A 75 2.84 -4.51 -5.53
C GLU A 75 1.78 -3.58 -4.93
N LEU A 76 2.05 -2.27 -4.87
CA LEU A 76 1.06 -1.28 -4.45
C LEU A 76 -0.12 -1.19 -5.45
N GLU A 77 0.14 -1.25 -6.75
CA GLU A 77 -0.89 -1.31 -7.78
C GLU A 77 -1.70 -2.61 -7.72
N ASN A 78 -1.03 -3.74 -7.49
CA ASN A 78 -1.68 -5.04 -7.31
C ASN A 78 -2.58 -5.07 -6.06
N LEU A 79 -2.16 -4.42 -4.98
CA LEU A 79 -2.96 -4.27 -3.77
C LEU A 79 -4.19 -3.39 -4.03
N SER A 80 -4.04 -2.28 -4.78
CA SER A 80 -5.15 -1.40 -5.15
C SER A 80 -6.29 -2.17 -5.83
N LYS A 81 -5.95 -2.99 -6.83
CA LYS A 81 -6.93 -3.80 -7.57
C LYS A 81 -7.69 -4.77 -6.67
N ASP A 82 -7.03 -5.37 -5.69
CA ASP A 82 -7.67 -6.32 -4.77
C ASP A 82 -8.57 -5.63 -3.75
N VAL A 83 -8.17 -4.44 -3.27
CA VAL A 83 -9.01 -3.63 -2.37
C VAL A 83 -10.24 -3.12 -3.10
N GLU A 84 -10.11 -2.68 -4.36
CA GLU A 84 -11.25 -2.25 -5.18
C GLU A 84 -12.23 -3.40 -5.46
N LYS A 85 -11.73 -4.58 -5.84
CA LYS A 85 -12.57 -5.77 -6.01
C LYS A 85 -13.35 -6.10 -4.75
N LEU A 86 -12.71 -6.05 -3.58
CA LEU A 86 -13.37 -6.29 -2.30
C LEU A 86 -14.54 -5.33 -2.06
N LYS A 87 -14.37 -4.05 -2.40
CA LYS A 87 -15.44 -3.03 -2.27
C LYS A 87 -16.59 -3.28 -3.22
N LEU A 88 -16.33 -3.74 -4.44
CA LEU A 88 -17.36 -4.02 -5.44
C LEU A 88 -18.19 -5.27 -5.11
N THR A 89 -17.58 -6.32 -4.55
CA THR A 89 -18.30 -7.56 -4.17
C THR A 89 -19.25 -7.38 -2.98
N ARG A 90 -19.16 -6.26 -2.25
CA ARG A 90 -19.94 -6.00 -1.03
C ARG A 90 -21.00 -4.92 -1.20
N ARG A 91 -21.09 -4.31 -2.38
CA ARG A 91 -22.23 -3.48 -2.79
C ARG A 91 -23.33 -4.38 -3.34
#